data_AF-A0A1M5FAW5-F1
#
_entry.id   AF-A0A1M5FAW5-F1
#
_cell.length_a   1.000
_cell.length_b   1.000
_cell.length_c   1.000
_cell.angle_alpha   90.00
_cell.angle_beta   90.00
_cell.angle_gamma   90.00
#
_symmetry.space_group_name_H-M   'P 1'
#
loop_
_entity.id
_entity.type
_entity.pdbx_description
1 polymer ?
#
loop_
_entity_poly.entity_id
_entity_poly.type
_entity_poly.pdbx_seq_one_letter_code
_entity_poly.pdbx_strand_id
1 'polypeptide(L)' 'MEELFTTQISQGAGSMAYRVVFDQEQYQFIPNGFEGSSFAFRREHDEWHPVEPLPETVQDQAVEALEKYLLSQH' A
#
# COMPACT_ATOMS: atom_id res chain seq x y z
N MET A 1 11.11 9.74 4.55
CA MET A 1 10.44 9.27 3.33
C MET A 1 11.42 8.58 2.39
N GLU A 2 11.29 7.26 2.27
CA GLU A 2 12.02 6.41 1.32
C GLU A 2 11.01 5.77 0.35
N GLU A 3 11.24 5.84 -0.96
CA GLU A 3 10.41 5.14 -1.94
C GLU A 3 10.83 3.68 -2.02
N LEU A 4 9.88 2.76 -1.81
CA LEU A 4 10.13 1.33 -1.77
C LEU A 4 9.90 0.68 -3.14
N PHE A 5 8.70 0.84 -3.68
CA PHE A 5 8.28 0.27 -4.96
C PHE A 5 7.01 0.96 -5.47
N THR A 6 6.61 0.64 -6.70
CA THR A 6 5.32 1.04 -7.26
C THR A 6 4.46 -0.20 -7.49
N THR A 7 3.15 -0.07 -7.27
CA THR A 7 2.17 -1.15 -7.46
C THR A 7 0.87 -0.63 -8.05
N GLN A 8 0.07 -1.52 -8.62
CA GLN A 8 -1.26 -1.20 -9.11
C GLN A 8 -2.31 -1.90 -8.24
N ILE A 9 -3.26 -1.12 -7.73
CA ILE A 9 -4.36 -1.63 -6.90
C ILE A 9 -5.66 -1.46 -7.66
N SER A 10 -6.44 -2.53 -7.76
CA SER A 10 -7.75 -2.53 -8.40
C SER A 10 -8.81 -1.99 -7.43
N GLN A 11 -9.52 -0.94 -7.84
CA GLN A 11 -10.57 -0.27 -7.10
C GLN A 11 -11.82 -0.15 -7.96
N GLY A 12 -12.84 -0.95 -7.67
CA GLY A 12 -14.09 -0.96 -8.45
C GLY A 12 -13.87 -1.41 -9.89
N ALA A 13 -14.14 -0.52 -10.86
CA ALA A 13 -14.06 -0.80 -12.30
C ALA A 13 -12.69 -0.46 -12.93
N GLY A 14 -11.73 0.05 -12.16
CA GLY A 14 -10.42 0.45 -12.66
C GLY A 14 -9.27 -0.04 -11.78
N SER A 15 -8.05 0.09 -12.30
CA SER A 15 -6.82 -0.05 -11.51
C SER A 15 -6.11 1.29 -11.44
N MET A 16 -5.51 1.55 -10.28
CA MET A 16 -4.78 2.78 -10.01
C MET A 16 -3.35 2.45 -9.60
N ALA A 17 -2.39 3.19 -10.15
CA ALA A 17 -1.00 3.08 -9.76
C ALA A 17 -0.73 3.88 -8.47
N TYR A 18 -0.09 3.22 -7.51
CA TYR A 18 0.38 3.80 -6.26
C TYR A 18 1.90 3.65 -6.17
N ARG A 19 2.57 4.71 -5.72
CA ARG A 19 3.93 4.62 -5.19
C ARG A 19 3.85 4.32 -3.70
N VAL A 20 4.62 3.34 -3.26
CA VAL A 20 4.69 2.94 -1.86
C VAL A 20 5.95 3.54 -1.27
N VAL A 21 5.78 4.35 -0.24
CA VAL A 21 6.89 4.98 0.49
C VAL A 21 6.83 4.58 1.96
N PHE A 22 8.00 4.41 2.59
CA PHE A 22 8.10 4.25 4.03
C PHE A 22 8.36 5.62 4.68
N ASP A 23 7.45 6.03 5.56
CA ASP A 23 7.55 7.28 6.31
C ASP A 23 6.81 7.18 7.65
N GLN A 24 7.39 7.72 8.72
CA GLN A 24 6.78 7.72 10.07
C GLN A 24 6.23 6.36 10.52
N GLU A 25 7.03 5.31 10.33
CA GLU A 25 6.69 3.91 10.69
C GLU A 25 5.44 3.38 9.96
N GLN A 26 5.14 3.96 8.80
CA GLN A 26 3.99 3.61 7.98
C GLN A 26 4.41 3.42 6.51
N TYR A 27 3.75 2.48 5.87
CA TYR A 27 3.84 2.22 4.44
C TYR A 27 2.72 2.99 3.77
N GLN A 28 3.06 4.14 3.19
CA GLN A 28 2.12 5.05 2.56
C GLN A 28 1.99 4.71 1.08
N PHE A 29 0.76 4.44 0.65
CA PHE A 29 0.36 4.29 -0.73
C PHE A 29 -0.09 5.65 -1.24
N ILE A 30 0.76 6.28 -2.04
CA ILE A 30 0.49 7.58 -2.62
C ILE A 30 0.08 7.38 -4.07
N PRO A 31 -1.09 7.88 -4.51
CA PRO A 31 -1.50 7.78 -5.89
C PRO A 31 -0.48 8.43 -6.84
N ASN A 32 -0.14 7.76 -7.95
CA ASN A 32 0.79 8.30 -8.95
C ASN A 32 0.11 9.24 -9.98
N GLY A 33 -1.16 9.58 -9.75
CA GLY A 33 -1.97 10.47 -10.59
C GLY A 33 -2.77 11.47 -9.75
N PHE A 34 -3.54 12.34 -10.42
CA PHE A 34 -4.31 13.40 -9.77
C PHE A 34 -5.62 12.91 -9.11
N GLU A 35 -6.05 11.68 -9.36
CA GLU A 35 -7.34 11.15 -8.92
C GLU A 35 -7.17 9.92 -8.05
N GLY A 36 -7.26 10.05 -6.74
CA GLY A 36 -7.22 8.91 -5.80
C GLY A 36 -6.90 9.35 -4.39
N SER A 37 -7.37 8.58 -3.40
CA SER A 37 -7.02 8.81 -2.00
C SER A 37 -5.75 8.07 -1.65
N SER A 38 -4.79 8.76 -1.02
CA SER A 38 -3.70 8.07 -0.35
C SER A 38 -4.22 7.28 0.84
N PHE A 39 -3.57 6.17 1.14
CA PHE A 39 -3.84 5.39 2.35
C PHE A 39 -2.52 4.84 2.89
N ALA A 40 -2.54 4.37 4.14
CA ALA A 40 -1.33 3.88 4.78
C ALA A 40 -1.57 2.58 5.56
N PHE A 41 -0.51 1.80 5.69
CA PHE A 41 -0.46 0.58 6.50
C PHE A 41 0.62 0.71 7.55
N ARG A 42 0.36 0.18 8.74
CA ARG A 42 1.36 -0.07 9.77
C ARG A 42 1.55 -1.57 9.92
N ARG A 43 2.78 -2.00 10.21
CA ARG A 43 3.08 -3.37 10.58
C ARG A 43 3.26 -3.46 12.08
N GLU A 44 2.43 -4.23 12.76
CA GLU A 44 2.50 -4.46 14.22
C GLU A 44 2.44 -5.97 14.46
N HIS A 45 3.36 -6.52 15.25
CA HIS A 45 3.44 -7.97 15.54
C HIS A 45 3.36 -8.88 14.30
N ASP A 46 4.06 -8.50 13.22
CA ASP A 46 4.05 -9.19 11.93
C ASP A 46 2.71 -9.16 11.16
N GLU A 47 1.71 -8.42 11.64
CA GLU A 47 0.42 -8.21 10.99
C GLU A 47 0.32 -6.82 10.36
N TRP A 48 -0.40 -6.73 9.24
CA TRP A 48 -0.63 -5.49 8.52
C TRP A 48 -1.96 -4.86 8.93
N HIS A 49 -1.88 -3.65 9.47
CA HIS A 49 -3.05 -2.88 9.90
C HIS A 49 -3.21 -1.63 9.05
N PRO A 50 -4.35 -1.42 8.39
CA PRO A 50 -4.61 -0.17 7.69
C PRO A 50 -4.81 0.96 8.70
N VAL A 51 -4.22 2.13 8.42
CA VAL A 51 -4.34 3.32 9.28
C VAL A 51 -5.75 3.91 9.21
N GLU A 52 -6.42 3.74 8.07
CA GLU A 52 -7.78 4.19 7.80
C GLU A 52 -8.64 3.00 7.34
N PRO A 53 -9.97 3.02 7.52
CA PRO A 53 -10.83 1.96 7.01
C PRO A 53 -10.74 1.89 5.47
N LEU A 54 -10.35 0.72 4.96
CA LEU A 54 -10.24 0.47 3.52
C LEU A 54 -11.24 -0.63 3.10
N PRO A 55 -11.67 -0.63 1.82
CA PRO A 55 -12.36 -1.78 1.27
C PRO A 55 -11.47 -3.03 1.38
N GLU A 56 -12.06 -4.16 1.79
CA GLU A 56 -11.34 -5.44 1.99
C GLU A 56 -10.50 -5.82 0.76
N THR A 57 -11.06 -5.66 -0.44
CA THR A 57 -10.34 -5.93 -1.69
C THR A 57 -9.10 -5.06 -1.91
N VAL A 58 -9.11 -3.81 -1.46
CA VAL A 58 -7.95 -2.90 -1.54
C VAL A 58 -6.91 -3.31 -0.51
N GLN A 59 -7.38 -3.68 0.68
CA GLN A 59 -6.52 -4.13 1.77
C GLN A 59 -5.76 -5.40 1.39
N ASP A 60 -6.44 -6.44 0.90
CA ASP A 60 -5.78 -7.69 0.46
C ASP A 60 -4.71 -7.44 -0.60
N GLN A 61 -5.03 -6.64 -1.63
CA GLN A 61 -4.07 -6.31 -2.70
C GLN A 61 -2.87 -5.52 -2.18
N ALA A 62 -3.10 -4.56 -1.28
CA ALA A 62 -2.03 -3.77 -0.70
C ALA A 62 -1.12 -4.60 0.19
N VAL A 63 -1.69 -5.47 1.03
CA VAL A 63 -0.96 -6.42 1.89
C VAL A 63 -0.13 -7.37 1.03
N GLU A 64 -0.73 -7.99 0.01
CA GLU A 64 -0.01 -8.90 -0.89
C GLU A 64 1.19 -8.21 -1.56
N ALA A 65 1.02 -6.95 -1.98
CA ALA A 65 2.09 -6.17 -2.59
C ALA A 65 3.24 -5.88 -1.60
N LEU A 66 2.91 -5.55 -0.35
CA LEU A 66 3.89 -5.34 0.72
C LEU A 66 4.64 -6.62 1.09
N GLU A 67 3.93 -7.75 1.21
CA GLU A 67 4.55 -9.05 1.50
C GLU A 67 5.50 -9.49 0.38
N LYS A 68 5.07 -9.36 -0.89
CA LYS A 68 5.93 -9.64 -2.06
C LYS A 68 7.19 -8.78 -2.06
N TYR A 69 7.06 -7.50 -1.73
CA TYR A 69 8.21 -6.59 -1.62
C TYR A 69 9.18 -7.06 -0.52
N LEU A 70 8.69 -7.35 0.67
CA LEU A 70 9.52 -7.81 1.79
C LEU A 70 10.22 -9.14 1.48
N LEU A 71 9.52 -10.08 0.85
CA LEU A 71 10.11 -11.35 0.41
C LEU A 71 11.23 -11.15 -0.64
N SER A 72 11.11 -10.12 -1.48
CA SER A 72 12.10 -9.80 -2.52
C SER A 72 13.35 -9.10 -1.97
N GLN A 73 13.31 -8.60 -0.73
CA GLN A 73 14.46 -7.97 -0.06
C GLN A 73 15.35 -8.99 0.69
N HIS A 74 14.94 -10.27 0.72
CA HIS A 74 15.57 -11.35 1.48
C HIS A 74 16.38 -12.35 0.61
#